data_AF-A0A6V8MJH2-F1
#
_entry.id   AF-A0A6V8MJH2-F1
#
_cell.length_a   1.000
_cell.length_b   1.000
_cell.length_c   1.000
_cell.angle_alpha   90.00
_cell.angle_beta   90.00
_cell.angle_gamma   90.00
#
_symmetry.space_group_name_H-M   'P 1'
#
loop_
_entity.id
_entity.type
_entity.pdbx_description
1 polymer ?
#
loop_
_entity_poly.entity_id
_entity_poly.type
_entity_poly.pdbx_seq_one_letter_code
_entity_poly.pdbx_strand_id
1 'polypeptide(L)'
;MVCGKGGFKTLARHLSTAHGMKPGEYKKQFGIPSKQALSAKNYSEARRKMAQDRGLADNLAKAREVRMANIEAKKGAPAKAAKAAKPAKQAKPAKPVAEAKPAKQAKAVKPPKVAKPRGPKAKTVA
;
A
#
# COMPACT_ATOMS: atom_id res chain seq x y z
N MET A 1 9.56 -8.93 -16.99
CA MET A 1 10.79 -9.02 -17.80
C MET A 1 12.05 -8.99 -16.96
N VAL A 2 12.21 -8.06 -16.00
CA VAL A 2 13.46 -7.90 -15.22
C VAL A 2 13.96 -9.15 -14.46
N CYS A 3 13.06 -9.96 -13.88
CA CYS A 3 13.46 -11.11 -13.05
C CYS A 3 13.18 -12.48 -13.69
N GLY A 4 12.42 -12.53 -14.79
CA GLY A 4 11.95 -13.80 -15.39
C GLY A 4 11.06 -14.70 -14.51
N LYS A 5 11.00 -14.46 -13.18
CA LYS A 5 10.22 -15.24 -12.23
C LYS A 5 8.73 -14.99 -12.37
N GLY A 6 7.96 -16.07 -12.48
CA GLY A 6 6.51 -16.07 -12.33
C GLY A 6 6.06 -16.29 -10.88
N GLY A 7 4.75 -16.39 -10.66
CA GLY A 7 4.17 -16.84 -9.39
C GLY A 7 3.95 -15.78 -8.30
N PHE A 8 4.21 -14.50 -8.57
CA PHE A 8 3.85 -13.42 -7.64
C PHE A 8 2.38 -13.03 -7.75
N LYS A 9 1.77 -12.58 -6.64
CA LYS A 9 0.37 -12.09 -6.62
C LYS A 9 0.16 -10.83 -7.46
N THR A 10 1.11 -9.90 -7.43
CA THR A 10 1.09 -8.66 -8.22
C THR A 10 2.49 -8.26 -8.60
N LEU A 11 2.71 -7.83 -9.84
CA LEU A 11 4.04 -7.41 -10.30
C LEU A 11 4.53 -6.18 -9.53
N ALA A 12 3.64 -5.23 -9.22
CA ALA A 12 3.99 -4.01 -8.50
C ALA A 12 4.67 -4.30 -7.13
N ARG A 13 4.13 -5.23 -6.34
CA ARG A 13 4.74 -5.62 -5.05
C ARG A 13 6.12 -6.27 -5.25
N HIS A 14 6.26 -7.11 -6.26
CA HIS A 14 7.53 -7.76 -6.56
C HIS A 14 8.59 -6.73 -6.97
N LEU A 15 8.25 -5.77 -7.83
CA LEU A 15 9.15 -4.68 -8.22
C LEU A 15 9.66 -3.88 -7.03
N SER A 16 8.78 -3.54 -6.09
CA SER A 16 9.17 -2.76 -4.92
C SER A 16 10.00 -3.56 -3.91
N THR A 17 9.75 -4.86 -3.76
CA THR A 17 10.43 -5.70 -2.75
C THR A 17 11.72 -6.34 -3.24
N ALA A 18 11.77 -6.80 -4.48
CA ALA A 18 12.93 -7.48 -5.04
C ALA A 18 13.90 -6.53 -5.75
N HIS A 19 13.38 -5.44 -6.34
CA HIS A 19 14.19 -4.55 -7.17
C HIS A 19 14.25 -3.11 -6.66
N GLY A 20 13.53 -2.77 -5.57
CA GLY A 20 13.46 -1.39 -5.07
C GLY A 20 12.89 -0.39 -6.09
N MET A 21 12.25 -0.88 -7.16
CA MET A 21 11.79 -0.05 -8.27
C MET A 21 10.34 0.39 -8.09
N LYS A 22 10.07 1.62 -8.51
CA LYS A 22 8.72 2.16 -8.56
C LYS A 22 8.00 1.62 -9.81
N PRO A 23 6.73 1.21 -9.73
CA PRO A 23 6.02 0.64 -10.88
C PRO A 23 5.90 1.59 -12.08
N GLY A 24 5.93 2.91 -11.85
CA GLY A 24 5.94 3.90 -12.94
C GLY A 24 7.25 3.89 -13.73
N GLU A 25 8.39 3.67 -13.07
CA GLU A 25 9.71 3.59 -13.72
C GLU A 25 9.79 2.34 -14.58
N TYR A 26 9.34 1.21 -14.04
CA TYR A 26 9.22 -0.05 -14.80
C TYR A 26 8.37 0.14 -16.08
N LYS A 27 7.24 0.84 -15.98
CA LYS A 27 6.40 1.10 -17.16
C LYS A 27 7.12 1.90 -18.24
N LYS A 28 7.92 2.92 -17.86
CA LYS A 28 8.70 3.71 -18.82
C LYS A 28 9.78 2.87 -19.50
N GLN A 29 10.51 2.05 -18.75
CA GLN A 29 11.57 1.21 -19.30
C GLN A 29 11.07 0.18 -20.32
N PHE A 30 9.86 -0.35 -20.13
CA PHE A 30 9.27 -1.35 -21.01
C PHE A 30 8.19 -0.79 -21.96
N GLY A 31 8.07 0.53 -22.10
CA GLY A 31 7.10 1.15 -23.01
C GLY A 31 5.62 0.87 -22.68
N ILE A 32 5.30 0.55 -21.42
CA ILE A 32 3.94 0.21 -21.00
C ILE A 32 3.16 1.50 -20.68
N PRO A 33 1.92 1.67 -21.19
CA PRO A 33 1.09 2.82 -20.86
C PRO A 33 0.90 3.02 -19.36
N SER A 34 0.89 4.28 -18.91
CA SER A 34 0.74 4.63 -17.49
C SER A 34 -0.56 4.13 -16.88
N LYS A 35 -1.65 4.10 -17.66
CA LYS A 35 -2.99 3.63 -17.25
C LYS A 35 -3.09 2.10 -17.10
N GLN A 36 -2.17 1.33 -17.68
CA GLN A 36 -2.26 -0.13 -17.66
C GLN A 36 -2.00 -0.68 -16.25
N ALA A 37 -2.85 -1.59 -15.78
CA ALA A 37 -2.64 -2.24 -14.49
C ALA A 37 -1.53 -3.29 -14.59
N LEU A 38 -0.63 -3.33 -13.59
CA LEU A 38 0.39 -4.37 -13.44
C LEU A 38 -0.10 -5.58 -12.61
N SER A 39 -1.41 -5.67 -12.40
CA SER A 39 -2.07 -6.77 -11.69
C SER A 39 -2.82 -7.62 -12.70
N ALA A 40 -2.88 -8.92 -12.45
CA ALA A 40 -3.74 -9.82 -13.22
C ALA A 40 -5.21 -9.43 -13.06
N LYS A 41 -6.01 -9.60 -14.13
CA LYS A 41 -7.45 -9.32 -14.13
C LYS A 41 -8.18 -10.15 -13.07
N ASN A 42 -7.89 -11.45 -13.01
CA ASN A 42 -8.48 -12.39 -12.05
C ASN A 42 -8.20 -11.96 -10.60
N TYR A 43 -7.03 -11.38 -10.31
CA TYR A 43 -6.72 -10.86 -8.97
C TYR A 43 -7.62 -9.68 -8.60
N SER A 44 -7.81 -8.75 -9.54
CA SER A 44 -8.70 -7.60 -9.35
C SER A 44 -10.15 -8.03 -9.14
N GLU A 45 -10.62 -9.03 -9.89
CA GLU A 45 -11.98 -9.58 -9.76
C GLU A 45 -12.17 -10.32 -8.45
N ALA A 46 -11.22 -11.16 -8.03
CA ALA A 46 -11.27 -11.84 -6.73
C ALA A 46 -11.31 -10.83 -5.57
N ARG A 47 -10.55 -9.73 -5.67
CA ARG A 47 -10.60 -8.65 -4.68
C ARG A 47 -11.93 -7.90 -4.67
N ARG A 48 -12.55 -7.72 -5.83
CA ARG A 48 -13.89 -7.12 -5.95
C ARG A 48 -14.96 -8.00 -5.30
N LYS A 49 -14.99 -9.30 -5.61
CA LYS A 49 -15.93 -10.26 -5.02
C LYS A 49 -15.82 -10.27 -3.49
N MET A 50 -14.60 -10.42 -2.98
CA MET A 50 -14.33 -10.39 -1.54
C MET A 50 -14.78 -9.08 -0.85
N ALA A 51 -14.80 -7.95 -1.57
CA ALA A 51 -15.30 -6.70 -1.02
C ALA A 51 -16.83 -6.65 -0.98
N GLN A 52 -17.49 -7.23 -1.99
CA GLN A 52 -18.95 -7.37 -2.04
C GLN A 52 -19.43 -8.33 -0.95
N ASP A 53 -18.78 -9.49 -0.79
CA ASP A 53 -19.11 -10.48 0.25
C ASP A 53 -19.01 -9.90 1.67
N ARG A 54 -18.11 -8.94 1.87
CA ARG A 54 -17.92 -8.25 3.15
C ARG A 54 -18.81 -7.03 3.35
N GLY A 55 -19.68 -6.71 2.39
CA GLY A 55 -20.52 -5.50 2.43
C GLY A 55 -19.70 -4.20 2.53
N LEU A 56 -18.46 -4.17 2.00
CA LEU A 56 -17.60 -2.98 2.11
C LEU A 56 -18.19 -1.78 1.35
N ALA A 57 -18.99 -2.03 0.31
CA ALA A 57 -19.66 -0.99 -0.46
C ALA A 57 -20.68 -0.21 0.39
N ASP A 58 -21.54 -0.91 1.12
CA ASP A 58 -22.60 -0.29 1.93
C ASP A 58 -22.01 0.46 3.13
N ASN A 59 -20.99 -0.11 3.76
CA ASN A 59 -20.25 0.54 4.83
C ASN A 59 -19.58 1.83 4.35
N LEU A 60 -19.04 1.83 3.13
CA LEU A 60 -18.45 3.02 2.52
C LEU A 60 -19.51 4.08 2.19
N ALA A 61 -20.70 3.68 1.74
CA ALA A 61 -21.81 4.60 1.51
C ALA A 61 -22.23 5.30 2.80
N LYS A 62 -22.49 4.54 3.89
CA LYS A 62 -22.81 5.10 5.21
C LYS A 62 -21.73 6.06 5.73
N ALA A 63 -20.46 5.67 5.61
CA ALA A 63 -19.34 6.51 6.03
C ALA A 63 -19.22 7.81 5.20
N ARG A 64 -19.59 7.78 3.90
CA ARG A 64 -19.63 8.97 3.05
C ARG A 64 -20.72 9.93 3.49
N GLU A 65 -21.93 9.45 3.77
CA GLU A 65 -23.03 10.28 4.29
C GLU A 65 -22.62 11.00 5.59
N VAL A 66 -22.07 10.25 6.55
CA VAL A 66 -21.57 10.82 7.81
C VAL A 66 -20.47 11.84 7.56
N ARG A 67 -19.54 11.57 6.62
CA ARG A 67 -18.49 12.53 6.27
C ARG A 67 -19.07 13.79 5.63
N MET A 68 -20.08 13.69 4.77
CA MET A 68 -20.72 14.85 4.15
C MET A 68 -21.44 15.70 5.20
N ALA A 69 -22.25 15.09 6.06
CA ALA A 69 -22.91 15.79 7.16
C ALA A 69 -21.91 16.50 8.10
N ASN A 70 -20.76 15.87 8.39
CA ASN A 70 -19.70 16.48 9.19
C ASN A 70 -19.00 17.65 8.47
N ILE A 71 -18.88 17.61 7.15
CA ILE A 71 -18.31 18.70 6.36
C ILE A 71 -19.29 19.88 6.34
N GLU A 72 -20.59 19.63 6.18
CA GLU A 72 -21.64 20.65 6.20
C GLU A 72 -21.76 21.32 7.57
N ALA A 73 -21.76 20.54 8.66
CA ALA A 73 -21.74 21.06 10.02
C ALA A 73 -20.49 21.92 10.31
N LYS A 74 -19.32 21.55 9.77
CA LYS A 74 -18.08 22.35 9.89
C LYS A 74 -18.06 23.59 9.01
N LYS A 75 -18.81 23.62 7.91
CA LYS A 75 -18.93 24.78 7.02
C LYS A 75 -19.81 25.88 7.61
N GLY A 76 -20.59 25.59 8.66
CA GLY A 76 -21.39 26.54 9.44
C GLY A 76 -20.66 27.21 10.62
N ALA A 77 -19.42 26.83 10.94
CA ALA A 77 -18.61 27.55 11.93
C ALA A 77 -17.86 28.71 11.24
N PRO A 78 -18.14 29.98 11.56
CA PRO A 78 -17.47 31.10 10.93
C PRO A 78 -15.98 31.08 11.28
N ALA A 79 -15.14 30.93 10.26
CA ALA A 79 -13.70 31.11 10.34
C ALA A 79 -13.39 32.57 10.71
N LYS A 80 -13.15 32.85 11.99
CA LYS A 80 -12.40 34.04 12.39
C LYS A 80 -10.91 33.83 12.06
N ALA A 81 -10.41 34.77 11.27
CA ALA A 81 -9.03 35.22 11.13
C ALA A 81 -8.00 34.26 10.50
N ALA A 82 -7.76 34.55 9.21
CA ALA A 82 -6.47 34.57 8.54
C ALA A 82 -5.21 34.33 9.41
N LYS A 83 -4.37 33.39 8.99
CA LYS A 83 -2.92 33.56 9.08
C LYS A 83 -2.22 33.06 7.82
N ALA A 84 -1.93 34.06 6.98
CA ALA A 84 -0.73 34.24 6.18
C ALA A 84 -0.22 33.06 5.34
N ALA A 85 -0.29 33.29 4.03
CA ALA A 85 0.63 32.78 3.04
C ALA A 85 2.08 32.73 3.56
N LYS A 86 2.72 31.57 3.42
CA LYS A 86 4.17 31.49 3.30
C LYS A 86 4.51 31.00 1.88
N PRO A 87 5.32 31.76 1.13
CA PRO A 87 5.58 31.51 -0.27
C PRO A 87 6.51 30.31 -0.46
N ALA A 88 6.40 29.71 -1.64
CA ALA A 88 7.35 28.75 -2.18
C ALA A 88 8.77 29.33 -2.13
N LYS A 89 9.70 28.62 -1.49
CA LYS A 89 11.14 28.82 -1.66
C LYS A 89 11.81 27.49 -2.00
N GLN A 90 12.05 27.38 -3.31
CA GLN A 90 13.23 26.82 -3.98
C GLN A 90 13.55 25.33 -3.84
N ALA A 91 13.48 24.70 -5.00
CA ALA A 91 14.15 23.48 -5.35
C ALA A 91 15.68 23.70 -5.51
N LYS A 92 16.45 22.73 -4.98
CA LYS A 92 17.77 22.21 -5.43
C LYS A 92 19.02 23.01 -5.01
N PRO A 93 20.18 22.34 -4.74
CA PRO A 93 20.66 21.12 -5.41
C PRO A 93 21.17 19.98 -4.50
N ALA A 94 21.57 18.90 -5.16
CA ALA A 94 21.96 17.60 -4.62
C ALA A 94 23.46 17.52 -4.27
N LYS A 95 23.76 16.82 -3.15
CA LYS A 95 24.88 15.88 -2.84
C LYS A 95 26.35 16.36 -2.95
N PRO A 96 27.25 15.92 -2.03
CA PRO A 96 27.91 14.58 -2.09
C PRO A 96 27.90 13.83 -0.73
N VAL A 97 27.55 12.53 -0.66
CA VAL A 97 28.40 11.29 -0.56
C VAL A 97 29.58 11.29 0.43
N ALA A 98 29.58 10.30 1.33
CA ALA A 98 30.69 9.58 2.02
C ALA A 98 30.28 9.28 3.50
N GLU A 99 29.95 8.03 3.89
CA GLU A 99 30.84 7.05 4.56
C GLU A 99 31.20 7.45 6.01
N ALA A 100 31.13 6.67 7.09
CA ALA A 100 30.97 5.25 7.37
C ALA A 100 30.46 5.06 8.83
N LYS A 101 30.02 3.84 9.19
CA LYS A 101 29.60 3.40 10.55
C LYS A 101 30.80 3.17 11.51
N PRO A 102 30.59 3.08 12.85
CA PRO A 102 30.38 1.76 13.53
C PRO A 102 29.22 1.78 14.57
N ALA A 103 28.36 0.76 14.71
CA ALA A 103 28.41 -0.41 15.65
C ALA A 103 28.67 0.00 17.12
N LYS A 104 27.99 -0.40 18.21
CA LYS A 104 26.97 -1.39 18.68
C LYS A 104 26.46 -0.83 20.05
N GLN A 105 25.29 -1.13 20.61
CA GLN A 105 24.96 -2.29 21.50
C GLN A 105 23.47 -2.11 21.94
N ALA A 106 22.54 -3.01 21.64
CA ALA A 106 22.20 -4.26 22.34
C ALA A 106 21.52 -4.10 23.72
N LYS A 107 20.23 -4.50 23.79
CA LYS A 107 19.46 -5.15 24.89
C LYS A 107 17.99 -5.20 24.44
N ALA A 108 17.15 -6.24 24.61
CA ALA A 108 17.29 -7.63 24.99
C ALA A 108 16.04 -8.38 24.47
N VAL A 109 16.19 -9.67 24.22
CA VAL A 109 15.23 -10.60 23.61
C VAL A 109 14.16 -11.08 24.60
N LYS A 110 12.90 -11.24 24.15
CA LYS A 110 11.94 -12.23 24.67
C LYS A 110 11.25 -12.94 23.48
N PRO A 111 11.12 -14.29 23.49
CA PRO A 111 10.88 -15.10 22.28
C PRO A 111 9.40 -15.21 21.87
N PRO A 112 9.08 -15.38 20.57
CA PRO A 112 7.76 -15.82 20.14
C PRO A 112 7.59 -17.33 20.34
N LYS A 113 6.53 -17.74 21.03
CA LYS A 113 6.13 -19.15 21.22
C LYS A 113 5.75 -19.79 19.88
N VAL A 114 6.33 -20.95 19.61
CA VAL A 114 6.12 -21.78 18.42
C VAL A 114 4.94 -22.75 18.59
N ALA A 115 4.15 -22.85 17.51
CA ALA A 115 3.34 -23.96 16.97
C ALA A 115 2.21 -24.64 17.77
N LYS A 116 1.06 -24.77 17.08
CA LYS A 116 0.23 -25.99 17.09
C LYS A 116 -0.10 -26.36 15.63
N PRO A 117 0.19 -27.57 15.14
CA PRO A 117 -0.11 -27.98 13.77
C PRO A 117 -1.60 -28.37 13.68
N ARG A 118 -2.32 -27.86 12.67
CA ARG A 118 -3.62 -28.43 12.28
C ARG A 118 -3.38 -29.31 11.06
N GLY A 119 -3.24 -30.61 11.32
CA GLY A 119 -3.14 -31.65 10.29
C GLY A 119 -4.43 -31.81 9.48
N PRO A 120 -4.38 -32.60 8.38
CA PRO A 120 -5.45 -32.70 7.40
C PRO A 120 -6.59 -33.57 7.92
N LYS A 121 -7.85 -33.15 7.73
CA LYS A 121 -9.00 -34.05 7.87
C LYS A 121 -9.16 -34.84 6.58
N ALA A 122 -8.73 -36.09 6.61
CA ALA A 122 -9.02 -37.10 5.59
C ALA A 122 -10.51 -37.47 5.61
N LYS A 123 -11.02 -37.80 4.42
CA LYS A 123 -12.35 -38.37 4.14
C LYS A 123 -12.37 -39.87 4.47
N THR A 124 -13.50 -40.35 4.99
CA THR A 124 -13.95 -41.75 5.05
C THR A 124 -15.48 -41.62 5.16
N VAL A 125 -16.30 -41.80 4.11
CA VAL A 125 -16.75 -43.02 3.43
C VAL A 125 -17.06 -44.17 4.39
N ALA A 126 -18.32 -44.22 4.82
CA ALA A 126 -19.08 -45.42 5.13
C ALA A 126 -20.57 -45.08 4.90
#